data_AF-A0A1L5F8X5-F1
#
_entry.id   AF-A0A1L5F8X5-F1
#
_cell.length_a   1.000
_cell.length_b   1.000
_cell.length_c   1.000
_cell.angle_alpha   90.00
_cell.angle_beta   90.00
_cell.angle_gamma   90.00
#
_symmetry.space_group_name_H-M   'P 1'
#
loop_
_entity.id
_entity.type
_entity.pdbx_description
1 polymer ?
#
loop_
_entity_poly.entity_id
_entity_poly.type
_entity_poly.pdbx_seq_one_letter_code
_entity_poly.pdbx_strand_id
1 'polypeptide(L)'
;MRRLTPEKEQFFMQNFHKMKNKELAKILNISKTSISRKARQLGLKPKLTMSNTAKEIETYKSGNDTLLEIEGRRKTAAIPKIKDLIPDNKVLNIKEFINKKVGYVPTMGKVIGKTQHLIVIQTKNYTETFRIEDIYTGKTIVREIL
;
A
#
# COMPACT_ATOMS: atom_id res chain seq x y z
N MET A 1 -4.16 -36.35 35.98
CA MET A 1 -4.80 -35.05 35.71
C MET A 1 -5.87 -34.84 36.76
N ARG A 2 -5.77 -33.81 37.59
CA ARG A 2 -6.78 -33.54 38.63
C ARG A 2 -8.11 -33.25 37.92
N ARG A 3 -9.18 -33.98 38.26
CA ARG A 3 -10.51 -33.74 37.69
C ARG A 3 -10.96 -32.34 38.15
N LEU A 4 -11.41 -31.51 37.22
CA LEU A 4 -12.08 -30.26 37.58
C LEU A 4 -13.43 -30.63 38.20
N THR A 5 -13.85 -29.90 39.22
CA THR A 5 -15.22 -29.97 39.69
C THR A 5 -16.17 -29.46 38.60
N PRO A 6 -17.43 -29.90 38.56
CA PRO A 6 -18.39 -29.46 37.54
C PRO A 6 -18.50 -27.93 37.43
N GLU A 7 -18.48 -27.23 38.55
CA GLU A 7 -18.49 -25.76 38.62
C GLU A 7 -17.28 -25.12 37.92
N LYS A 8 -16.08 -25.69 38.14
CA LYS A 8 -14.84 -25.22 37.51
C LYS A 8 -14.82 -25.50 36.01
N GLU A 9 -15.44 -26.59 35.58
CA GLU A 9 -15.58 -26.94 34.17
C GLU A 9 -16.54 -25.99 33.45
N GLN A 10 -17.67 -25.64 34.09
CA GLN A 10 -18.60 -24.65 33.56
C GLN A 10 -17.94 -23.25 33.46
N PHE A 11 -17.22 -22.83 34.51
CA PHE A 11 -16.45 -21.59 34.50
C PHE A 11 -15.40 -21.59 33.38
N PHE A 12 -14.71 -22.72 33.20
CA PHE A 12 -13.71 -22.89 32.15
C PHE A 12 -14.32 -22.70 30.76
N MET A 13 -15.44 -23.37 30.45
CA MET A 13 -16.10 -23.26 29.13
C MET A 13 -16.58 -21.84 28.82
N GLN A 14 -17.17 -21.14 29.80
CA GLN A 14 -17.68 -19.78 29.61
C GLN A 14 -16.57 -18.73 29.41
N ASN A 15 -15.38 -18.97 29.96
CA ASN A 15 -14.30 -17.98 30.01
C ASN A 15 -13.10 -18.34 29.11
N PHE A 16 -13.03 -19.55 28.55
CA PHE A 16 -11.89 -20.02 27.74
C PHE A 16 -11.56 -19.09 26.56
N HIS A 17 -12.57 -18.53 25.91
CA HIS A 17 -12.38 -17.59 24.78
C HIS A 17 -12.24 -16.12 25.20
N LYS A 18 -12.49 -15.79 26.47
CA LYS A 18 -12.46 -14.43 27.03
C LYS A 18 -11.13 -14.08 27.68
N MET A 19 -10.41 -15.08 28.18
CA MET A 19 -9.19 -14.91 28.99
C MET A 19 -8.01 -15.70 28.45
N LYS A 20 -6.79 -15.28 28.77
CA LYS A 20 -5.59 -16.05 28.42
C LYS A 20 -5.46 -17.29 29.30
N ASN A 21 -4.90 -18.38 28.78
CA ASN A 21 -4.66 -19.61 29.56
C ASN A 21 -3.86 -19.37 30.86
N LYS A 22 -3.01 -18.35 30.91
CA LYS A 22 -2.26 -17.96 32.13
C LYS A 22 -3.18 -17.41 33.22
N GLU A 23 -4.21 -16.66 32.85
CA GLU A 23 -5.19 -16.07 33.78
C GLU A 23 -6.15 -17.14 34.28
N LEU A 24 -6.66 -17.97 33.38
CA LEU A 24 -7.49 -19.13 33.75
C LEU A 24 -6.74 -20.08 34.69
N ALA A 25 -5.44 -20.28 34.47
CA ALA A 25 -4.60 -21.13 35.33
C ALA A 25 -4.52 -20.59 36.76
N LYS A 26 -4.40 -19.27 36.92
CA LYS A 26 -4.40 -18.61 38.23
C LYS A 26 -5.76 -18.73 38.92
N ILE A 27 -6.85 -18.43 38.22
CA ILE A 27 -8.20 -18.44 38.80
C ILE A 27 -8.62 -19.87 39.22
N LEU A 28 -8.35 -20.85 38.37
CA LEU A 28 -8.71 -22.24 38.64
C LEU A 28 -7.71 -22.97 39.55
N ASN A 29 -6.59 -22.30 39.89
CA ASN A 29 -5.45 -22.83 40.65
C ASN A 29 -4.92 -24.15 40.07
N ILE A 30 -4.68 -24.17 38.76
CA ILE A 30 -4.17 -25.32 38.01
C ILE A 30 -3.05 -24.91 37.06
N SER A 31 -2.22 -25.86 36.65
CA SER A 31 -1.12 -25.56 35.73
C SER A 31 -1.65 -25.15 34.34
N LYS A 32 -0.92 -24.25 33.67
CA LYS A 32 -1.19 -23.85 32.27
C LYS A 32 -1.24 -25.07 31.34
N THR A 33 -0.40 -26.07 31.59
CA THR A 33 -0.36 -27.34 30.84
C THR A 33 -1.65 -28.16 31.01
N SER A 34 -2.22 -28.18 32.22
CA SER A 34 -3.50 -28.86 32.48
C SER A 34 -4.66 -28.17 31.76
N ILE A 35 -4.63 -26.84 31.68
CA ILE A 35 -5.60 -26.06 30.90
C ILE A 35 -5.53 -26.37 29.42
N SER A 36 -4.33 -26.34 28.81
CA SER A 36 -4.17 -26.67 27.39
C SER A 36 -4.62 -28.09 27.07
N ARG A 37 -4.33 -29.05 27.97
CA ARG A 37 -4.77 -30.45 27.82
C ARG A 37 -6.28 -30.59 27.94
N LYS A 38 -6.93 -29.89 28.89
CA LYS A 38 -8.39 -29.90 29.06
C LYS A 38 -9.08 -29.24 27.87
N ALA A 39 -8.58 -28.11 27.38
CA ALA A 39 -9.09 -27.46 26.17
C ALA A 39 -9.07 -28.42 24.97
N ARG A 40 -7.96 -29.14 24.78
CA ARG A 40 -7.83 -30.15 23.72
C ARG A 40 -8.82 -31.31 23.87
N GLN A 41 -9.05 -31.80 25.10
CA GLN A 41 -10.04 -32.84 25.37
C GLN A 41 -11.47 -32.38 25.07
N LEU A 42 -11.77 -31.10 25.32
CA LEU A 42 -13.08 -30.50 25.05
C LEU A 42 -13.24 -29.99 23.62
N GLY A 43 -12.25 -30.20 22.74
CA GLY A 43 -12.28 -29.71 21.36
C GLY A 43 -12.20 -28.18 21.23
N LEU A 44 -11.89 -27.47 22.32
CA LEU A 44 -11.80 -26.01 22.34
C LEU A 44 -10.49 -25.57 21.67
N LYS A 45 -10.62 -24.96 20.49
CA LYS A 45 -9.48 -24.38 19.78
C LYS A 45 -9.08 -23.07 20.46
N PRO A 46 -7.78 -22.83 20.71
CA PRO A 46 -7.35 -21.52 21.19
C PRO A 46 -7.81 -20.47 20.18
N LYS A 47 -8.28 -19.32 20.68
CA LYS A 47 -8.53 -18.17 19.82
C LYS A 47 -7.24 -17.93 19.05
N LEU A 48 -7.31 -17.95 17.72
CA LEU A 48 -6.17 -17.59 16.88
C LEU A 48 -5.69 -16.23 17.37
N THR A 49 -4.58 -16.20 18.09
CA THR A 49 -3.83 -14.96 18.24
C THR A 49 -3.28 -14.74 16.85
N MET A 50 -3.98 -13.92 16.07
CA MET A 50 -3.35 -13.28 14.92
C MET A 50 -1.99 -12.80 15.42
N SER A 51 -0.91 -13.17 14.72
CA SER A 51 0.40 -12.59 15.01
C SER A 51 0.22 -11.07 15.06
N ASN A 52 1.04 -10.38 15.86
CA ASN A 52 0.95 -8.92 16.00
C ASN A 52 0.95 -8.17 14.65
N THR A 53 1.32 -8.84 13.55
CA THR A 53 1.11 -8.43 12.15
C THR A 53 -0.32 -7.92 11.85
N ALA A 54 -1.37 -8.46 12.48
CA ALA A 54 -2.74 -7.97 12.24
C ALA A 54 -3.20 -6.87 13.21
N LYS A 55 -2.47 -6.64 14.32
CA LYS A 55 -2.68 -5.49 15.21
C LYS A 55 -2.00 -4.22 14.70
N GLU A 56 -1.17 -4.33 13.66
CA GLU A 56 -0.56 -3.20 12.94
C GLU A 56 -1.51 -2.52 11.93
N ILE A 57 -2.81 -2.82 11.94
CA ILE A 57 -3.78 -2.13 11.07
C ILE A 57 -4.35 -0.87 11.75
N GLU A 58 -4.17 -0.70 13.07
CA GLU A 58 -4.84 0.38 13.80
C GLU A 58 -4.11 1.73 13.76
N THR A 59 -2.87 1.75 13.28
CA THR A 59 -2.13 2.95 12.91
C THR A 59 -1.02 2.51 11.98
N TYR A 60 -1.02 2.99 10.73
CA TYR A 60 0.16 2.99 9.87
C TYR A 60 1.30 3.68 10.66
N LYS A 61 2.06 2.93 11.45
CA LYS A 61 3.23 3.47 12.16
C LYS A 61 4.27 3.81 11.11
N SER A 62 4.96 4.91 11.34
CA SER A 62 6.01 5.52 10.50
C SER A 62 7.24 4.62 10.29
N GLY A 63 7.05 3.42 9.72
CA GLY A 63 8.11 2.66 9.10
C GLY A 63 8.49 3.28 7.76
N ASN A 64 9.73 3.03 7.31
CA ASN A 64 10.21 3.53 6.03
C ASN A 64 9.29 3.10 4.87
N ASP A 65 8.81 1.86 4.88
CA ASP A 65 7.93 1.34 3.82
C ASP A 65 6.59 2.07 3.76
N THR A 66 6.02 2.41 4.92
CA THR A 66 4.79 3.20 5.02
C THR A 66 4.99 4.64 4.54
N LEU A 67 6.11 5.26 4.91
CA LEU A 67 6.46 6.60 4.42
C LEU A 67 6.65 6.58 2.90
N LEU A 68 7.33 5.57 2.35
CA LEU A 68 7.52 5.37 0.92
C LEU A 68 6.19 5.13 0.19
N GLU A 69 5.27 4.35 0.78
CA GLU A 69 3.95 4.12 0.20
C GLU A 69 3.10 5.40 0.20
N ILE A 70 3.07 6.14 1.31
CA ILE A 70 2.35 7.42 1.42
C ILE A 70 2.93 8.43 0.43
N GLU A 71 4.26 8.51 0.33
CA GLU A 71 4.94 9.36 -0.64
C GLU A 71 4.59 8.94 -2.07
N GLY A 72 4.64 7.64 -2.39
CA GLY A 72 4.23 7.09 -3.68
C GLY A 72 2.80 7.49 -4.05
N ARG A 73 1.84 7.29 -3.14
CA ARG A 73 0.43 7.69 -3.33
C ARG A 73 0.29 9.20 -3.57
N ARG A 74 1.02 10.03 -2.82
CA ARG A 74 1.02 11.50 -3.00
C ARG A 74 1.58 11.87 -4.38
N LYS A 75 2.67 11.24 -4.82
CA LYS A 75 3.26 11.46 -6.15
C LYS A 75 2.25 11.07 -7.25
N THR A 76 1.64 9.89 -7.15
CA THR A 76 0.61 9.44 -8.09
C THR A 76 -0.58 10.38 -8.15
N ALA A 77 -1.03 10.92 -7.01
CA ALA A 77 -2.12 11.88 -6.97
C ALA A 77 -1.78 13.23 -7.63
N ALA A 78 -0.50 13.57 -7.76
CA ALA A 78 -0.04 14.81 -8.42
C ALA A 78 0.04 14.69 -9.94
N ILE A 79 0.27 13.47 -10.48
CA ILE A 79 0.47 13.22 -11.92
C ILE A 79 -0.64 13.82 -12.79
N PRO A 80 -1.95 13.62 -12.50
CA PRO A 80 -3.00 14.14 -13.36
C PRO A 80 -3.04 15.67 -13.47
N LYS A 81 -2.46 16.41 -12.51
CA LYS A 81 -2.43 17.89 -12.51
C LYS A 81 -1.38 18.47 -13.45
N ILE A 82 -0.41 17.66 -13.88
CA ILE A 82 0.68 18.11 -14.76
C ILE A 82 0.15 18.48 -16.15
N LYS A 83 -0.89 17.80 -16.64
CA LYS A 83 -1.52 18.12 -17.92
C LYS A 83 -2.07 19.55 -17.97
N ASP A 84 -2.44 20.10 -16.81
CA ASP A 84 -3.03 21.43 -16.69
C ASP A 84 -1.96 22.53 -16.81
N LEU A 85 -0.69 22.17 -16.54
CA LEU A 85 0.47 23.05 -16.74
C LEU A 85 0.91 23.13 -18.21
N ILE A 86 0.42 22.22 -19.06
CA ILE A 86 0.79 22.14 -20.48
C ILE A 86 -0.23 22.95 -21.28
N PRO A 87 0.18 24.04 -21.95
CA PRO A 87 -0.77 24.91 -22.63
C PRO A 87 -1.35 24.24 -23.88
N ASP A 88 -2.65 24.45 -24.09
CA ASP A 88 -3.36 23.93 -25.25
C ASP A 88 -3.02 24.70 -26.52
N ASN A 89 -3.00 24.01 -27.66
CA ASN A 89 -2.76 24.59 -28.99
C ASN A 89 -1.44 25.36 -29.14
N LYS A 90 -0.49 25.20 -28.22
CA LYS A 90 0.85 25.82 -28.30
C LYS A 90 1.87 24.87 -28.95
N VAL A 91 2.88 25.47 -29.57
CA VAL A 91 4.05 24.75 -30.06
C VAL A 91 5.04 24.58 -28.91
N LEU A 92 5.44 23.34 -28.67
CA LEU A 92 6.32 22.97 -27.58
C LEU A 92 7.62 22.37 -28.12
N ASN A 93 8.70 22.61 -27.39
CA ASN A 93 9.95 21.87 -27.53
C ASN A 93 9.96 20.75 -26.49
N ILE A 94 9.97 19.52 -26.96
CA ILE A 94 9.91 18.31 -26.16
C ILE A 94 11.23 17.59 -26.30
N LYS A 95 11.83 17.13 -25.21
CA LYS A 95 13.05 16.33 -25.24
C LYS A 95 12.79 15.01 -24.54
N GLU A 96 12.92 13.90 -25.26
CA GLU A 96 12.76 12.57 -24.68
C GLU A 96 14.11 11.91 -24.47
N PHE A 97 14.34 11.39 -23.26
CA PHE A 97 15.50 10.57 -22.96
C PHE A 97 15.32 9.16 -23.52
N ILE A 98 16.23 8.76 -24.41
CA ILE A 98 16.21 7.43 -25.03
C ILE A 98 17.02 6.45 -24.19
N ASN A 99 18.31 6.73 -24.00
CA ASN A 99 19.22 5.92 -23.19
C ASN A 99 20.51 6.70 -22.89
N LYS A 100 21.40 6.13 -22.06
CA LYS A 100 22.66 6.78 -21.66
C LYS A 100 23.62 7.10 -22.82
N LYS A 101 23.58 6.35 -23.93
CA LYS A 101 24.46 6.56 -25.09
C LYS A 101 23.97 7.69 -25.99
N VAL A 102 22.65 7.75 -26.22
CA VAL A 102 22.02 8.72 -27.13
C VAL A 102 21.66 10.02 -26.39
N GLY A 103 21.25 9.92 -25.13
CA GLY A 103 20.77 11.05 -24.35
C GLY A 103 19.36 11.48 -24.73
N TYR A 104 19.14 12.79 -24.75
CA TYR A 104 17.84 13.40 -25.07
C TYR A 104 17.72 13.73 -26.55
N VAL A 105 16.63 13.31 -27.17
CA VAL A 105 16.29 13.65 -28.55
C VAL A 105 15.20 14.73 -28.54
N PRO A 106 15.42 15.89 -29.20
CA PRO A 106 14.44 16.95 -29.27
C PRO A 106 13.40 16.69 -30.38
N THR A 107 12.14 16.93 -30.06
CA THR A 107 10.99 16.94 -30.95
C THR A 107 10.24 18.25 -30.79
N MET A 108 9.76 18.83 -31.89
CA MET A 108 8.99 20.06 -31.87
C MET A 108 7.63 19.83 -32.49
N GLY A 109 6.56 20.31 -31.84
CA GLY A 109 5.22 20.12 -32.36
C GLY A 109 4.16 20.86 -31.58
N LYS A 110 2.96 20.93 -32.16
CA LYS A 110 1.80 21.59 -31.58
C LYS A 110 1.01 20.61 -30.70
N VAL A 111 0.59 21.05 -29.51
CA VAL A 111 -0.38 20.30 -28.69
C VAL A 111 -1.72 20.26 -29.40
N ILE A 112 -2.17 19.07 -29.77
CA ILE A 112 -3.48 18.86 -30.41
C ILE A 112 -4.49 18.16 -29.50
N GLY A 113 -4.03 17.57 -28.40
CA GLY A 113 -4.90 16.91 -27.45
C GLY A 113 -4.20 16.55 -26.16
N LYS A 114 -4.98 16.40 -25.09
CA LYS A 114 -4.52 15.95 -23.77
C LYS A 114 -5.54 14.99 -23.18
N THR A 115 -5.06 13.96 -22.51
CA THR A 115 -5.86 13.08 -21.66
C THR A 115 -5.35 13.18 -20.23
N GLN A 116 -5.83 12.33 -19.32
CA GLN A 116 -5.30 12.28 -17.96
C GLN A 116 -3.85 11.79 -17.91
N HIS A 117 -3.41 10.99 -18.89
CA HIS A 117 -2.11 10.30 -18.87
C HIS A 117 -1.22 10.62 -20.08
N LEU A 118 -1.76 11.24 -21.12
CA LEU A 118 -1.06 11.46 -22.37
C LEU A 118 -1.22 12.90 -22.85
N ILE A 119 -0.17 13.44 -23.44
CA ILE A 119 -0.24 14.59 -24.35
C ILE A 119 -0.04 14.11 -25.79
N VAL A 120 -0.78 14.71 -26.71
CA VAL A 120 -0.74 14.41 -28.13
C VAL A 120 -0.18 15.61 -28.87
N ILE A 121 0.89 15.38 -29.62
CA ILE A 121 1.69 16.40 -30.26
C ILE A 121 1.72 16.15 -31.75
N GLN A 122 1.27 17.13 -32.53
CA GLN A 122 1.40 17.12 -33.97
C GLN A 122 2.76 17.72 -34.36
N THR A 123 3.65 16.89 -34.86
CA THR A 123 4.88 17.34 -35.51
C THR A 123 4.61 17.67 -36.98
N LYS A 124 5.65 18.06 -37.73
CA LYS A 124 5.54 18.29 -39.17
C LYS A 124 5.08 17.06 -39.96
N ASN A 125 5.53 15.87 -39.57
CA ASN A 125 5.40 14.65 -40.39
C ASN A 125 4.47 13.60 -39.78
N TYR A 126 4.28 13.61 -38.47
CA TYR A 126 3.51 12.59 -37.76
C TYR A 126 2.97 13.13 -36.43
N THR A 127 2.01 12.41 -35.88
CA THR A 127 1.52 12.65 -34.52
C THR A 127 2.27 11.75 -33.55
N GLU A 128 2.69 12.30 -32.43
CA GLU A 128 3.37 11.57 -31.37
C GLU A 128 2.67 11.78 -30.02
N THR A 129 2.76 10.78 -29.15
CA THR A 129 2.13 10.83 -27.83
C THR A 129 3.17 10.67 -26.74
N PHE A 130 3.13 11.54 -25.74
CA PHE A 130 4.03 11.48 -24.58
C PHE A 130 3.23 11.26 -23.30
N ARG A 131 3.80 10.47 -22.39
CA ARG A 131 3.19 10.16 -21.09
C ARG A 131 3.42 11.30 -20.11
N ILE A 132 2.38 11.65 -19.36
CA ILE A 132 2.47 12.64 -18.29
C ILE A 132 3.41 12.16 -17.18
N GLU A 133 3.46 10.86 -16.94
CA GLU A 133 4.37 10.21 -16.00
C GLU A 133 5.84 10.37 -16.41
N ASP A 134 6.14 10.30 -17.70
CA ASP A 134 7.49 10.49 -18.22
C ASP A 134 7.92 11.96 -18.07
N ILE A 135 6.97 12.90 -18.16
CA ILE A 135 7.21 14.31 -17.86
C ILE A 135 7.47 14.53 -16.36
N TYR A 136 6.66 13.89 -15.51
CA TYR A 136 6.81 13.97 -14.06
C TYR A 136 8.18 13.46 -13.58
N THR A 137 8.63 12.34 -14.15
CA THR A 137 9.91 11.70 -13.79
C THR A 137 11.12 12.36 -14.46
N GLY A 138 10.90 13.33 -15.36
CA GLY A 138 11.95 14.03 -16.08
C GLY A 138 12.53 13.25 -17.27
N LYS A 139 11.99 12.07 -17.59
CA LYS A 139 12.35 11.33 -18.81
C LYS A 139 11.96 12.11 -20.08
N THR A 140 10.88 12.88 -19.99
CA THR A 140 10.44 13.81 -21.02
C THR A 140 10.48 15.24 -20.47
N ILE A 141 11.19 16.15 -21.13
CA ILE A 141 11.24 17.57 -20.74
C ILE A 141 10.40 18.35 -21.74
N VAL A 142 9.47 19.15 -21.24
CA VAL A 142 8.60 19.99 -22.07
C VAL A 142 8.89 21.45 -21.79
N ARG A 143 9.09 22.25 -22.85
CA ARG A 143 9.30 23.70 -22.76
C ARG A 143 8.41 24.41 -23.79
N GLU A 144 7.77 25.49 -23.37
CA GLU A 144 7.13 26.41 -24.31
C GLU A 144 8.21 27.17 -25.08
N ILE A 145 7.94 27.39 -26.37
CA ILE A 145 8.76 28.26 -27.21
C ILE A 145 8.10 29.64 -27.15
N LEU A 146 8.83 30.61 -26.59
CA LEU A 146 8.44 32.03 -26.53
C LEU A 146 8.31 32.63 -27.94
#